data_AF-A0A838K640-F1
#
_entry.id   AF-A0A838K640-F1
#
_cell.length_a   1.000
_cell.length_b   1.000
_cell.length_c   1.000
_cell.angle_alpha   90.00
_cell.angle_beta   90.00
_cell.angle_gamma   90.00
#
_symmetry.space_group_name_H-M   'P 1'
#
loop_
_entity.id
_entity.type
_entity.pdbx_description
1 polymer ?
#
loop_
_entity_poly.entity_id
_entity_poly.type
_entity_poly.pdbx_seq_one_letter_code
_entity_poly.pdbx_strand_id
1 'polypeptide(L)'
;MDRRIYGIENEYGVTCTFRGQRRLSPDEVARYLFRRVVSWGRSSNVFLRNGARLYLDVGSHPEYATPECDDIGELVTHDKAGERILEGLVVDAERRLRDDGIVGDVYLFKNNTDSAGNSYGCHENYLVTRQGEFSRLADVLIPFLVSRQIVVGAGKVLQTPRGTVFAVSQRAEHIWEGVSSATTRSRPIINTRDEPHADAEKYRRLHVIVGDSNMSETTTLLKLASTDLVLRMIEEGVVMRDLTLENPIRAIREISHDMTGRRRVRLVNGREASALEIQAEYLGRARDFVDRRGIHTPTIEATLDLWERGLKAVESGDLSLVEREIDWVTKYTLIERYRAKHGLMWGDPRVAQLDLAYHDINRDRGLYYLLEKRGSVARTASDPAIFRAKSVPPQTTRARLRGDFIRRAQERRRDFTVDWVHLKLNDQAQRTVLCKDPFRSHDERVHRLIESM
;
A
#
# COMPACT_ATOMS: atom_id res chain seq x y z
N MET A 1 19.60 -9.96 -0.79
CA MET A 1 19.14 -10.25 0.59
C MET A 1 18.03 -11.30 0.56
N ASP A 2 18.15 -12.44 1.26
CA ASP A 2 17.16 -13.53 1.17
C ASP A 2 15.91 -13.33 2.05
N ARG A 3 16.06 -12.64 3.17
CA ARG A 3 14.99 -12.27 4.12
C ARG A 3 14.99 -10.75 4.29
N ARG A 4 13.87 -10.09 3.99
CA ARG A 4 13.74 -8.63 4.00
C ARG A 4 12.58 -8.21 4.90
N ILE A 5 12.66 -7.02 5.48
CA ILE A 5 11.54 -6.41 6.19
C ILE A 5 10.76 -5.51 5.24
N TYR A 6 9.44 -5.68 5.26
CA TYR A 6 8.48 -4.95 4.45
C TYR A 6 7.49 -4.20 5.35
N GLY A 7 6.91 -3.13 4.82
CA GLY A 7 5.78 -2.45 5.43
C GLY A 7 4.97 -1.64 4.41
N ILE A 8 3.70 -1.40 4.72
CA ILE A 8 2.81 -0.55 3.92
C ILE A 8 2.23 0.53 4.83
N GLU A 9 2.16 1.75 4.32
CA GLU A 9 1.45 2.88 4.92
C GLU A 9 0.29 3.23 3.98
N ASN A 10 -0.97 3.06 4.42
CA ASN A 10 -2.13 3.49 3.64
C ASN A 10 -2.83 4.65 4.33
N GLU A 11 -2.98 5.75 3.60
CA GLU A 11 -3.89 6.84 3.92
C GLU A 11 -5.29 6.54 3.34
N TYR A 12 -6.33 6.81 4.11
CA TYR A 12 -7.72 6.56 3.71
C TYR A 12 -8.47 7.88 3.50
N GLY A 13 -9.14 8.01 2.36
CA GLY A 13 -10.10 9.08 2.14
C GLY A 13 -11.29 8.93 3.07
N VAL A 14 -11.78 10.02 3.67
CA VAL A 14 -12.89 9.99 4.64
C VAL A 14 -13.97 11.01 4.28
N THR A 15 -15.23 10.61 4.37
CA THR A 15 -16.37 11.51 4.21
C THR A 15 -17.58 11.02 5.01
N CYS A 16 -18.46 11.94 5.39
CA CYS A 16 -19.76 11.63 6.01
C CYS A 16 -20.86 12.33 5.21
N THR A 17 -21.83 11.55 4.75
CA THR A 17 -22.90 12.05 3.89
C THR A 17 -24.27 11.64 4.40
N PHE A 18 -25.30 12.44 4.10
CA PHE A 18 -26.70 12.09 4.34
C PHE A 18 -27.54 12.61 3.18
N ARG A 19 -28.27 11.70 2.53
CA ARG A 19 -29.05 11.98 1.30
C ARG A 19 -28.21 12.65 0.20
N GLY A 20 -26.99 12.17 0.00
CA GLY A 20 -26.06 12.66 -1.03
C GLY A 20 -25.39 14.01 -0.72
N GLN A 21 -25.64 14.61 0.45
CA GLN A 21 -24.99 15.84 0.87
C GLN A 21 -23.98 15.58 1.98
N ARG A 22 -22.80 16.22 1.89
CA ARG A 22 -21.79 16.19 2.96
C ARG A 22 -22.40 16.76 4.24
N ARG A 23 -22.28 16.04 5.34
CA ARG A 23 -22.77 16.48 6.66
C ARG A 23 -21.70 17.01 7.57
N LEU A 24 -20.53 16.40 7.52
CA LEU A 24 -19.38 16.78 8.33
C LEU A 24 -18.17 16.99 7.42
N SER A 25 -17.30 17.92 7.81
CA SER A 25 -15.98 18.04 7.22
C SER A 25 -15.14 16.78 7.50
N PRO A 26 -14.15 16.45 6.65
CA PRO A 26 -13.23 15.34 6.90
C PRO A 26 -12.62 15.36 8.30
N ASP A 27 -12.21 16.54 8.78
CA ASP A 27 -11.66 16.76 10.13
C ASP A 27 -12.62 16.35 11.25
N GLU A 28 -13.90 16.71 11.12
CA GLU A 28 -14.93 16.34 12.10
C GLU A 28 -15.16 14.83 12.12
N VAL A 29 -15.26 14.20 10.93
CA VAL A 29 -15.42 12.74 10.83
C VAL A 29 -14.21 12.02 11.41
N ALA A 30 -13.00 12.49 11.11
CA ALA A 30 -11.75 11.98 11.65
C ALA A 30 -11.73 12.04 13.19
N ARG A 31 -12.22 13.13 13.79
CA ARG A 31 -12.36 13.23 15.26
C ARG A 31 -13.33 12.21 15.83
N TYR A 32 -14.47 11.95 15.17
CA TYR A 32 -15.41 10.91 15.62
C TYR A 32 -14.80 9.51 15.54
N LEU A 33 -14.11 9.19 14.44
CA LEU A 33 -13.37 7.94 14.25
C LEU A 33 -12.30 7.74 15.33
N PHE A 34 -11.46 8.75 15.56
CA PHE A 34 -10.32 8.64 16.47
C PHE A 34 -10.65 8.89 17.94
N ARG A 35 -11.87 9.31 18.30
CA ARG A 35 -12.25 9.47 19.72
C ARG A 35 -12.05 8.16 20.51
N ARG A 36 -12.23 6.98 19.88
CA ARG A 36 -11.91 5.69 20.52
C ARG A 36 -10.40 5.46 20.63
N VAL A 37 -9.64 5.82 19.59
CA VAL A 37 -8.18 5.73 19.55
C VAL A 37 -7.54 6.61 20.63
N VAL A 38 -8.01 7.85 20.77
CA VAL A 38 -7.58 8.77 21.82
C VAL A 38 -7.89 8.21 23.20
N SER A 39 -9.02 7.52 23.39
CA SER A 39 -9.29 6.84 24.67
C SER A 39 -8.33 5.68 24.97
N TRP A 40 -7.71 5.08 23.94
CA TRP A 40 -6.75 3.98 24.11
C TRP A 40 -5.34 4.47 24.46
N GLY A 41 -4.90 5.58 23.87
CA GLY A 41 -3.50 6.03 23.96
C GLY A 41 -3.29 7.49 24.34
N ARG A 42 -4.36 8.23 24.69
CA ARG A 42 -4.37 9.69 24.94
C ARG A 42 -3.85 10.54 23.77
N SER A 43 -3.74 9.95 22.58
CA SER A 43 -3.16 10.54 21.37
C SER A 43 -3.95 10.06 20.16
N SER A 44 -3.99 10.88 19.11
CA SER A 44 -4.49 10.47 17.78
C SER A 44 -3.47 9.62 17.02
N ASN A 45 -2.30 9.34 17.58
CA ASN A 45 -1.24 8.52 17.03
C ASN A 45 -0.87 7.43 18.04
N VAL A 46 -1.19 6.17 17.71
CA VAL A 46 -1.02 5.03 18.61
C VAL A 46 -0.39 3.85 17.90
N PHE A 47 0.34 3.03 18.67
CA PHE A 47 0.69 1.68 18.27
C PHE A 47 -0.34 0.69 18.81
N LEU A 48 -0.74 -0.26 17.98
CA LEU A 48 -1.76 -1.26 18.27
C LEU A 48 -1.13 -2.57 18.77
N ARG A 49 -1.96 -3.45 19.35
CA ARG A 49 -1.53 -4.77 19.85
C ARG A 49 -0.94 -5.67 18.76
N ASN A 50 -1.39 -5.51 17.51
CA ASN A 50 -0.83 -6.22 16.37
C ASN A 50 0.48 -5.60 15.85
N GLY A 51 1.06 -4.63 16.56
CA GLY A 51 2.33 -4.00 16.22
C GLY A 51 2.24 -2.89 15.16
N ALA A 52 1.07 -2.71 14.53
CA ALA A 52 0.83 -1.65 13.55
C ALA A 52 0.75 -0.27 14.23
N ARG A 53 0.88 0.78 13.42
CA ARG A 53 0.65 2.16 13.85
C ARG A 53 -0.61 2.70 13.18
N LEU A 54 -1.46 3.36 13.96
CA LEU A 54 -2.68 4.01 13.49
C LEU A 54 -2.66 5.47 13.93
N TYR A 55 -2.77 6.39 12.97
CA TYR A 55 -2.70 7.80 13.26
C TYR A 55 -3.53 8.66 12.29
N LEU A 56 -3.69 9.95 12.62
CA LEU A 56 -4.19 10.96 11.69
C LEU A 56 -2.99 11.66 11.06
N ASP A 57 -2.86 11.55 9.73
CA ASP A 57 -1.82 12.25 8.99
C ASP A 57 -2.26 13.65 8.54
N VAL A 58 -1.39 14.36 7.82
CA VAL A 58 -1.64 15.68 7.27
C VAL A 58 -2.91 15.66 6.40
N GLY A 59 -3.82 16.61 6.65
CA GLY A 59 -5.13 16.66 5.97
C GLY A 59 -6.20 15.78 6.63
N SER A 60 -5.95 15.27 7.84
CA SER A 60 -6.90 14.49 8.66
C SER A 60 -7.31 13.15 8.05
N HIS A 61 -6.47 12.59 7.18
CA HIS A 61 -6.64 11.23 6.68
C HIS A 61 -6.27 10.23 7.79
N PRO A 62 -7.15 9.27 8.11
CA PRO A 62 -6.75 8.08 8.85
C PRO A 62 -5.63 7.37 8.09
N GLU A 63 -4.52 7.11 8.76
CA GLU A 63 -3.40 6.36 8.20
C GLU A 63 -3.12 5.12 9.04
N TYR A 64 -3.03 3.98 8.36
CA TYR A 64 -2.63 2.71 8.94
C TYR A 64 -1.30 2.26 8.34
N ALA A 65 -0.28 2.16 9.18
CA ALA A 65 1.02 1.59 8.83
C ALA A 65 1.11 0.18 9.41
N THR A 66 1.32 -0.82 8.55
CA THR A 66 1.40 -2.23 8.95
C THR A 66 2.53 -2.46 9.98
N PRO A 67 2.45 -3.51 10.82
CA PRO A 67 3.64 -3.98 11.51
C PRO A 67 4.70 -4.40 10.48
N GLU A 68 5.96 -4.46 10.92
CA GLU A 68 7.04 -5.01 10.12
C GLU A 68 6.79 -6.49 9.84
N CYS A 69 6.72 -6.86 8.58
CA CYS A 69 6.55 -8.24 8.12
C CYS A 69 7.80 -8.66 7.36
N ASP A 70 8.17 -9.94 7.41
CA ASP A 70 9.24 -10.53 6.61
C ASP A 70 8.75 -11.60 5.63
N ASP A 71 7.44 -11.82 5.61
CA ASP A 71 6.72 -12.59 4.60
C ASP A 71 5.68 -11.68 3.92
N ILE A 72 5.59 -11.76 2.59
CA ILE A 72 4.70 -10.90 1.80
C ILE A 72 3.24 -11.32 1.97
N GLY A 73 2.95 -12.61 2.13
CA GLY A 73 1.59 -13.08 2.40
C GLY A 73 1.07 -12.58 3.75
N GLU A 74 1.92 -12.61 4.77
CA GLU A 74 1.65 -12.02 6.08
C GLU A 74 1.46 -10.50 5.98
N LEU A 75 2.27 -9.79 5.19
CA LEU A 75 2.10 -8.35 4.96
C LEU A 75 0.74 -8.02 4.32
N VAL A 76 0.33 -8.75 3.27
CA VAL A 76 -1.00 -8.59 2.65
C VAL A 76 -2.11 -8.85 3.65
N THR A 77 -1.95 -9.87 4.51
CA THR A 77 -2.92 -10.17 5.58
C THR A 77 -3.03 -9.03 6.59
N HIS A 78 -1.91 -8.43 6.99
CA HIS A 78 -1.87 -7.31 7.92
C HIS A 78 -2.37 -5.98 7.34
N ASP A 79 -2.18 -5.76 6.04
CA ASP A 79 -2.78 -4.67 5.29
C ASP A 79 -4.32 -4.79 5.30
N LYS A 80 -4.85 -5.98 5.00
CA LYS A 80 -6.29 -6.27 5.12
C LYS A 80 -6.82 -6.16 6.53
N ALA A 81 -6.02 -6.54 7.53
CA ALA A 81 -6.39 -6.35 8.93
C ALA A 81 -6.57 -4.86 9.28
N GLY A 82 -5.78 -3.96 8.67
CA GLY A 82 -5.93 -2.51 8.79
C GLY A 82 -7.30 -2.02 8.32
N GLU A 83 -7.75 -2.48 7.15
CA GLU A 83 -9.09 -2.18 6.64
C GLU A 83 -10.19 -2.65 7.60
N ARG A 84 -10.03 -3.83 8.22
CA ARG A 84 -10.99 -4.38 9.20
C ARG A 84 -10.95 -3.67 10.55
N ILE A 85 -9.83 -3.07 10.93
CA ILE A 85 -9.73 -2.22 12.13
C ILE A 85 -10.48 -0.91 11.88
N LEU A 86 -10.23 -0.27 10.73
CA LEU A 86 -10.88 0.99 10.33
C LEU A 86 -12.39 0.81 10.14
N GLU A 87 -12.85 -0.28 9.52
CA GLU A 87 -14.27 -0.63 9.42
C GLU A 87 -14.93 -0.67 10.83
N GLY A 88 -14.24 -1.24 11.82
CA GLY A 88 -14.72 -1.23 13.21
C GLY A 88 -14.84 0.19 13.81
N LEU A 89 -13.90 1.08 13.49
CA LEU A 89 -13.95 2.48 13.93
C LEU A 89 -15.10 3.24 13.28
N VAL A 90 -15.42 2.95 12.02
CA VAL A 90 -16.58 3.52 11.32
C VAL A 90 -17.88 3.16 12.05
N VAL A 91 -18.07 1.89 12.40
CA VAL A 91 -19.27 1.43 13.12
C VAL A 91 -19.44 2.15 14.46
N ASP A 92 -18.35 2.34 15.20
CA ASP A 92 -18.36 3.07 16.46
C ASP A 92 -18.65 4.57 16.27
N ALA A 93 -18.05 5.18 15.24
CA ALA A 93 -18.25 6.58 14.91
C ALA A 93 -19.70 6.87 14.52
N GLU A 94 -20.30 6.05 13.66
CA GLU A 94 -21.70 6.19 13.25
C GLU A 94 -22.66 6.00 14.43
N ARG A 95 -22.35 5.10 15.38
CA ARG A 95 -23.13 4.97 16.61
C ARG A 95 -23.11 6.28 17.41
N ARG A 96 -21.93 6.86 17.61
CA ARG A 96 -21.77 8.13 18.35
C ARG A 96 -22.43 9.30 17.63
N LEU A 97 -22.33 9.36 16.31
CA LEU A 97 -23.02 10.37 15.52
C LEU A 97 -24.53 10.30 15.78
N ARG A 98 -25.11 9.09 15.78
CA ARG A 98 -26.52 8.89 16.12
C ARG A 98 -26.86 9.29 17.56
N ASP A 99 -26.02 8.93 18.52
CA ASP A 99 -26.19 9.31 19.94
C ASP A 99 -26.16 10.84 20.11
N ASP A 100 -25.32 11.53 19.33
CA ASP A 100 -25.21 12.99 19.29
C ASP A 100 -26.29 13.65 18.37
N GLY A 101 -27.26 12.88 17.87
CA GLY A 101 -28.38 13.36 17.04
C GLY A 101 -28.03 13.68 15.57
N ILE A 102 -26.84 13.29 15.12
CA ILE A 102 -26.33 13.51 13.75
C ILE A 102 -26.60 12.26 12.91
N VAL A 103 -27.44 12.40 11.89
CA VAL A 103 -27.70 11.32 10.93
C VAL A 103 -26.76 11.44 9.73
N GLY A 104 -25.99 10.39 9.47
CA GLY A 104 -25.13 10.30 8.30
C GLY A 104 -24.37 8.97 8.24
N ASP A 105 -23.99 8.61 7.02
CA ASP A 105 -23.19 7.41 6.71
C ASP A 105 -21.74 7.83 6.51
N VAL A 106 -20.83 7.14 7.19
CA VAL A 106 -19.39 7.40 7.10
C VAL A 106 -18.77 6.44 6.08
N TYR A 107 -17.98 6.99 5.16
CA TYR A 107 -17.28 6.26 4.11
C TYR A 107 -15.78 6.41 4.29
N LEU A 108 -15.08 5.28 4.14
CA LEU A 108 -13.63 5.23 4.09
C LEU A 108 -13.19 4.59 2.78
N PHE A 109 -12.34 5.30 2.04
CA PHE A 109 -11.87 4.88 0.72
C PHE A 109 -10.38 4.55 0.78
N LYS A 110 -10.03 3.33 0.36
CA LYS A 110 -8.63 2.94 0.14
C LYS A 110 -8.24 3.20 -1.31
N ASN A 111 -8.06 4.48 -1.63
CA ASN A 111 -7.70 4.99 -2.95
C ASN A 111 -6.62 6.08 -2.80
N ASN A 112 -6.39 6.91 -3.83
CA ASN A 112 -5.32 7.91 -3.82
C ASN A 112 -5.76 9.33 -4.17
N THR A 113 -7.03 9.55 -4.49
CA THR A 113 -7.53 10.84 -4.95
C THR A 113 -8.95 11.09 -4.43
N ASP A 114 -9.24 12.30 -3.96
CA ASP A 114 -10.62 12.73 -3.71
C ASP A 114 -11.25 13.41 -4.94
N SER A 115 -12.52 13.79 -4.82
CA SER A 115 -13.25 14.52 -5.87
C SER A 115 -12.79 15.97 -6.06
N ALA A 116 -12.01 16.52 -5.13
CA ALA A 116 -11.45 17.87 -5.22
C ALA A 116 -10.05 17.87 -5.88
N GLY A 117 -9.53 16.70 -6.25
CA GLY A 117 -8.21 16.54 -6.86
C GLY A 117 -7.06 16.51 -5.85
N ASN A 118 -7.34 16.47 -4.55
CA ASN A 118 -6.32 16.18 -3.56
C ASN A 118 -5.91 14.71 -3.69
N SER A 119 -4.65 14.42 -3.37
CA SER A 119 -4.15 13.05 -3.42
C SER A 119 -3.39 12.68 -2.15
N TYR A 120 -3.61 11.46 -1.70
CA TYR A 120 -3.04 10.78 -0.53
C TYR A 120 -2.40 9.44 -0.94
N GLY A 121 -1.49 8.93 -0.11
CA GLY A 121 -0.54 7.89 -0.49
C GLY A 121 -0.89 6.46 -0.05
N CYS A 122 -0.44 5.50 -0.85
CA CYS A 122 -0.02 4.19 -0.36
C CYS A 122 1.51 4.15 -0.48
N HIS A 123 2.22 4.09 0.64
CA HIS A 123 3.67 3.98 0.64
C HIS A 123 4.14 2.57 0.93
N GLU A 124 5.11 2.11 0.16
CA GLU A 124 5.77 0.83 0.36
C GLU A 124 7.13 1.07 1.01
N ASN A 125 7.47 0.23 1.99
CA ASN A 125 8.70 0.30 2.74
C ASN A 125 9.47 -1.02 2.59
N TYR A 126 10.71 -0.92 2.12
CA TYR A 126 11.60 -2.06 1.95
C TYR A 126 12.89 -1.80 2.72
N LEU A 127 13.26 -2.71 3.63
CA LEU A 127 14.58 -2.68 4.25
C LEU A 127 15.61 -3.07 3.19
N VAL A 128 16.58 -2.21 2.90
CA VAL A 128 17.67 -2.51 1.96
C VAL A 128 19.02 -2.42 2.68
N THR A 129 20.02 -3.15 2.18
CA THR A 129 21.38 -3.04 2.72
C THR A 129 21.95 -1.65 2.47
N ARG A 130 22.77 -1.16 3.40
CA ARG A 130 23.45 0.14 3.22
C ARG A 130 24.66 0.08 2.28
N GLN A 131 25.09 -1.12 1.90
CA GLN A 131 26.17 -1.36 0.94
C GLN A 131 25.75 -0.95 -0.47
N GLY A 132 26.70 -0.37 -1.22
CA GLY A 132 26.49 0.10 -2.59
C GLY A 132 26.05 1.57 -2.70
N GLU A 133 26.02 2.08 -3.93
CA GLU A 133 25.58 3.43 -4.23
C GLU A 133 24.06 3.49 -4.41
N PHE A 134 23.39 4.36 -3.65
CA PHE A 134 21.93 4.50 -3.72
C PHE A 134 21.46 5.00 -5.09
N SER A 135 22.26 5.81 -5.78
CA SER A 135 22.01 6.25 -7.15
C SER A 135 21.82 5.07 -8.10
N ARG A 136 22.73 4.08 -8.05
CA ARG A 136 22.64 2.88 -8.87
C ARG A 136 21.38 2.07 -8.60
N LEU A 137 20.95 1.98 -7.34
CA LEU A 137 19.66 1.37 -7.00
C LEU A 137 18.51 2.13 -7.65
N ALA A 138 18.50 3.46 -7.56
CA ALA A 138 17.46 4.29 -8.13
C ALA A 138 17.41 4.20 -9.68
N ASP A 139 18.57 4.19 -10.35
CA ASP A 139 18.68 4.14 -11.82
C ASP A 139 18.05 2.87 -12.38
N VAL A 140 18.24 1.72 -11.71
CA VAL A 140 17.61 0.45 -12.08
C VAL A 140 16.15 0.42 -11.62
N LEU A 141 15.84 0.89 -10.42
CA LEU A 141 14.52 0.71 -9.85
C LEU A 141 13.45 1.62 -10.46
N ILE A 142 13.79 2.87 -10.83
CA ILE A 142 12.83 3.86 -11.33
C ILE A 142 12.12 3.39 -12.62
N PRO A 143 12.80 2.88 -13.67
CA PRO A 143 12.14 2.37 -14.86
C PRO A 143 11.14 1.24 -14.56
N PHE A 144 11.48 0.34 -13.64
CA PHE A 144 10.58 -0.71 -13.17
C PHE A 144 9.36 -0.11 -12.45
N LEU A 145 9.57 0.79 -11.49
CA LEU A 145 8.49 1.42 -10.72
C LEU A 145 7.54 2.25 -11.58
N VAL A 146 8.05 2.93 -12.59
CA VAL A 146 7.25 3.74 -13.54
C VAL A 146 6.39 2.86 -14.45
N SER A 147 6.91 1.71 -14.87
CA SER A 147 6.23 0.83 -15.81
C SER A 147 5.33 -0.22 -15.14
N ARG A 148 5.59 -0.62 -13.88
CA ARG A 148 4.80 -1.66 -13.19
C ARG A 148 3.32 -1.31 -13.03
N GLN A 149 2.93 -0.04 -13.14
CA GLN A 149 1.52 0.39 -13.06
C GLN A 149 0.59 -0.33 -14.05
N ILE A 150 1.11 -0.84 -15.18
CA ILE A 150 0.31 -1.62 -16.13
C ILE A 150 -0.11 -2.98 -15.58
N VAL A 151 0.60 -3.50 -14.57
CA VAL A 151 0.29 -4.79 -13.91
C VAL A 151 -0.17 -4.63 -12.45
N VAL A 152 0.03 -3.47 -11.82
CA VAL A 152 -0.35 -3.25 -10.41
C VAL A 152 -1.17 -1.98 -10.12
N GLY A 153 -1.57 -1.24 -11.15
CA GLY A 153 -2.39 -0.04 -10.99
C GLY A 153 -3.79 -0.33 -10.44
N ALA A 154 -4.41 0.65 -9.78
CA ALA A 154 -5.75 0.54 -9.24
C ALA A 154 -6.84 1.13 -10.16
N GLY A 155 -6.44 1.79 -11.25
CA GLY A 155 -7.32 2.39 -12.24
C GLY A 155 -7.95 3.70 -11.77
N LYS A 156 -8.18 4.62 -12.70
CA LYS A 156 -8.85 5.90 -12.45
C LYS A 156 -9.72 6.31 -13.64
N VAL A 157 -10.93 6.76 -13.36
CA VAL A 157 -11.70 7.56 -14.33
C VAL A 157 -11.21 9.00 -14.23
N LEU A 158 -10.41 9.42 -15.21
CA LEU A 158 -9.68 10.69 -15.20
C LEU A 158 -10.36 11.70 -16.12
N GLN A 159 -10.65 12.88 -15.59
CA GLN A 159 -11.09 14.01 -16.40
C GLN A 159 -9.86 14.72 -16.99
N THR A 160 -9.79 14.80 -18.31
CA THR A 160 -8.74 15.54 -19.03
C THR A 160 -9.37 16.69 -19.82
N PRO A 161 -8.57 17.69 -20.26
CA PRO A 161 -9.07 18.74 -21.16
C PRO A 161 -9.67 18.22 -22.48
N ARG A 162 -9.34 16.98 -22.88
CA ARG A 162 -9.81 16.35 -24.12
C ARG A 162 -11.01 15.42 -23.90
N GLY A 163 -11.49 15.31 -22.67
CA GLY A 163 -12.57 14.39 -22.29
C GLY A 163 -12.18 13.46 -21.15
N THR A 164 -13.15 12.68 -20.68
CA THR A 164 -12.93 11.70 -19.60
C THR A 164 -12.41 10.40 -20.19
N VAL A 165 -11.31 9.88 -19.63
CA VAL A 165 -10.64 8.64 -20.04
C VAL A 165 -10.45 7.71 -18.85
N PHE A 166 -10.16 6.44 -19.11
CA PHE A 166 -9.69 5.53 -18.07
C PHE A 166 -8.16 5.47 -18.09
N ALA A 167 -7.53 5.66 -16.94
CA ALA A 167 -6.09 5.56 -16.73
C ALA A 167 -5.79 4.37 -15.81
N VAL A 168 -4.64 3.71 -15.97
CA VAL A 168 -4.30 2.52 -15.18
C VAL A 168 -3.85 2.85 -13.75
N SER A 169 -3.31 4.05 -13.51
CA SER A 169 -2.88 4.50 -12.17
C SER A 169 -3.62 5.76 -11.71
N GLN A 170 -3.94 5.79 -10.41
CA GLN A 170 -4.45 7.00 -9.74
C GLN A 170 -3.33 7.97 -9.39
N ARG A 171 -2.16 7.46 -9.00
CA ARG A 171 -1.04 8.28 -8.49
C ARG A 171 -0.27 9.00 -9.57
N ALA A 172 -0.22 8.47 -10.80
CA ALA A 172 0.66 8.98 -11.87
C ALA A 172 0.56 10.49 -12.11
N GLU A 173 -0.63 11.09 -12.06
CA GLU A 173 -0.82 12.53 -12.28
C GLU A 173 -0.22 13.39 -11.16
N HIS A 174 -0.08 12.83 -9.96
CA HIS A 174 0.32 13.52 -8.75
C HIS A 174 1.80 13.31 -8.34
N ILE A 175 2.59 12.64 -9.18
CA ILE A 175 4.04 12.43 -8.98
C ILE A 175 4.81 13.51 -9.75
N TRP A 176 5.74 14.21 -9.08
CA TRP A 176 6.43 15.38 -9.67
C TRP A 176 7.95 15.27 -9.73
N GLU A 177 8.57 14.44 -8.90
CA GLU A 177 10.02 14.26 -8.88
C GLU A 177 10.42 12.79 -8.96
N GLY A 178 11.61 12.49 -9.48
CA GLY A 178 12.13 11.12 -9.48
C GLY A 178 12.53 10.70 -8.07
N VAL A 179 13.32 11.54 -7.41
CA VAL A 179 13.95 11.26 -6.11
C VAL A 179 13.94 12.54 -5.28
N SER A 180 13.45 12.48 -4.04
CA SER A 180 13.31 13.65 -3.16
C SER A 180 13.11 13.22 -1.70
N SER A 181 13.25 14.11 -0.74
CA SER A 181 12.99 13.81 0.68
C SER A 181 11.59 14.22 1.16
N ALA A 182 10.87 15.06 0.39
CA ALA A 182 9.53 15.53 0.75
C ALA A 182 8.42 14.63 0.18
N THR A 183 7.45 14.26 1.02
CA THR A 183 6.34 13.36 0.63
C THR A 183 5.09 14.11 0.15
N THR A 184 4.89 15.37 0.56
CA THR A 184 3.64 16.12 0.30
C THR A 184 3.76 17.19 -0.79
N ARG A 185 4.90 17.90 -0.88
CA ARG A 185 5.14 18.99 -1.84
C ARG A 185 5.70 18.53 -3.18
N SER A 186 6.76 17.71 -3.18
CA SER A 186 7.42 17.23 -4.41
C SER A 186 7.02 15.82 -4.84
N ARG A 187 6.53 14.98 -3.92
CA ARG A 187 6.01 13.62 -4.19
C ARG A 187 6.92 12.85 -5.17
N PRO A 188 8.14 12.45 -4.75
CA PRO A 188 9.07 11.73 -5.59
C PRO A 188 8.59 10.31 -5.94
N ILE A 189 9.24 9.61 -6.87
CA ILE A 189 9.02 8.16 -7.04
C ILE A 189 9.64 7.40 -5.85
N ILE A 190 10.88 7.76 -5.49
CA ILE A 190 11.62 7.23 -4.35
C ILE A 190 11.88 8.35 -3.34
N ASN A 191 11.44 8.15 -2.10
CA ASN A 191 11.74 9.06 -1.00
C ASN A 191 13.11 8.75 -0.38
N THR A 192 13.94 9.77 -0.18
CA THR A 192 15.32 9.65 0.32
C THR A 192 15.49 9.95 1.80
N ARG A 193 14.40 10.05 2.57
CA ARG A 193 14.48 10.26 4.01
C ARG A 193 15.20 9.09 4.68
N ASP A 194 16.35 9.35 5.27
CA ASP A 194 17.20 8.32 5.87
C ASP A 194 16.78 8.00 7.32
N GLU A 195 15.55 7.49 7.46
CA GLU A 195 14.99 6.99 8.72
C GLU A 195 14.82 5.46 8.61
N PRO A 196 15.90 4.68 8.83
CA PRO A 196 15.86 3.24 8.59
C PRO A 196 14.96 2.49 9.57
N HIS A 197 14.64 3.12 10.71
CA HIS A 197 14.06 2.47 11.88
C HIS A 197 14.77 1.14 12.20
N ALA A 198 16.07 1.07 11.96
CA ALA A 198 16.90 -0.10 12.18
C ALA A 198 18.31 0.38 12.54
N ASP A 199 19.27 -0.55 12.62
CA ASP A 199 20.69 -0.18 12.68
C ASP A 199 21.10 0.61 11.43
N ALA A 200 21.37 1.90 11.60
CA ALA A 200 21.68 2.85 10.53
C ALA A 200 23.05 2.61 9.89
N GLU A 201 23.93 1.81 10.49
CA GLU A 201 25.18 1.39 9.85
C GLU A 201 24.93 0.28 8.82
N LYS A 202 23.91 -0.55 9.04
CA LYS A 202 23.65 -1.77 8.25
C LYS A 202 22.58 -1.59 7.20
N TYR A 203 21.55 -0.79 7.49
CA TYR A 203 20.33 -0.77 6.69
C TYR A 203 19.88 0.65 6.30
N ARG A 204 19.10 0.72 5.23
CA ARG A 204 18.27 1.87 4.86
C ARG A 204 16.81 1.42 4.75
N ARG A 205 15.88 2.35 4.92
CA ARG A 205 14.47 2.16 4.55
C ARG A 205 14.26 2.78 3.18
N LEU A 206 14.11 1.94 2.16
CA LEU A 206 13.68 2.39 0.84
C LEU A 206 12.17 2.66 0.90
N HIS A 207 11.81 3.94 0.75
CA HIS A 207 10.43 4.41 0.86
C HIS A 207 9.92 4.77 -0.54
N VAL A 208 8.99 3.98 -1.06
CA VAL A 208 8.43 4.09 -2.41
C VAL A 208 7.02 4.64 -2.31
N ILE A 209 6.73 5.75 -3.00
CA ILE A 209 5.44 6.47 -2.85
C ILE A 209 4.63 6.58 -4.15
N VAL A 210 5.10 5.90 -5.20
CA VAL A 210 4.52 5.89 -6.54
C VAL A 210 3.35 4.91 -6.70
N GLY A 211 3.24 3.93 -5.80
CA GLY A 211 2.23 2.88 -5.89
C GLY A 211 0.82 3.37 -5.57
N ASP A 212 -0.16 2.82 -6.27
CA ASP A 212 -1.58 3.02 -5.93
C ASP A 212 -1.96 2.21 -4.68
N SER A 213 -3.00 2.65 -3.99
CA SER A 213 -3.69 1.90 -2.93
C SER A 213 -4.52 0.80 -3.58
N ASN A 214 -4.18 -0.47 -3.30
CA ASN A 214 -4.81 -1.62 -3.93
C ASN A 214 -5.90 -2.22 -3.04
N MET A 215 -7.04 -2.56 -3.65
CA MET A 215 -8.10 -3.33 -2.99
C MET A 215 -7.81 -4.82 -3.13
N SER A 216 -7.30 -5.26 -4.27
CA SER A 216 -7.00 -6.66 -4.53
C SER A 216 -5.79 -7.17 -3.75
N GLU A 217 -5.98 -8.29 -3.03
CA GLU A 217 -4.93 -9.00 -2.31
C GLU A 217 -3.84 -9.51 -3.27
N THR A 218 -4.22 -10.03 -4.44
CA THR A 218 -3.29 -10.50 -5.48
C THR A 218 -2.54 -9.36 -6.15
N THR A 219 -3.18 -8.20 -6.37
CA THR A 219 -2.47 -7.02 -6.91
C THR A 219 -1.43 -6.52 -5.91
N THR A 220 -1.80 -6.47 -4.61
CA THR A 220 -0.87 -6.07 -3.54
C THR A 220 0.31 -7.04 -3.45
N LEU A 221 0.06 -8.35 -3.52
CA LEU A 221 1.10 -9.37 -3.55
C LEU A 221 2.06 -9.17 -4.73
N LEU A 222 1.54 -9.03 -5.95
CA LEU A 222 2.36 -8.79 -7.14
C LEU A 222 3.19 -7.52 -6.99
N LYS A 223 2.60 -6.42 -6.53
CA LYS A 223 3.28 -5.13 -6.30
C LYS A 223 4.50 -5.27 -5.41
N LEU A 224 4.35 -5.97 -4.28
CA LEU A 224 5.41 -6.13 -3.29
C LEU A 224 6.47 -7.14 -3.75
N ALA A 225 6.03 -8.30 -4.24
CA ALA A 225 6.91 -9.41 -4.57
C ALA A 225 7.74 -9.16 -5.84
N SER A 226 7.15 -8.55 -6.87
CA SER A 226 7.92 -8.15 -8.06
C SER A 226 9.00 -7.12 -7.71
N THR A 227 8.67 -6.15 -6.84
CA THR A 227 9.64 -5.16 -6.35
C THR A 227 10.75 -5.81 -5.53
N ASP A 228 10.40 -6.74 -4.64
CA ASP A 228 11.39 -7.49 -3.86
C ASP A 228 12.36 -8.28 -4.75
N LEU A 229 11.87 -8.97 -5.78
CA LEU A 229 12.71 -9.68 -6.74
C LEU A 229 13.69 -8.72 -7.45
N VAL A 230 13.22 -7.55 -7.90
CA VAL A 230 14.08 -6.53 -8.51
C VAL A 230 15.13 -6.03 -7.52
N LEU A 231 14.76 -5.79 -6.26
CA LEU A 231 15.72 -5.40 -5.22
C LEU A 231 16.77 -6.48 -4.96
N ARG A 232 16.39 -7.76 -4.91
CA ARG A 232 17.34 -8.88 -4.77
C ARG A 232 18.32 -8.93 -5.94
N MET A 233 17.83 -8.78 -7.17
CA MET A 233 18.68 -8.72 -8.36
C MET A 233 19.69 -7.57 -8.30
N ILE A 234 19.26 -6.37 -7.89
CA ILE A 234 20.14 -5.21 -7.72
C ILE A 234 21.21 -5.48 -6.66
N GLU A 235 20.80 -6.01 -5.50
CA GLU A 235 21.71 -6.30 -4.38
C GLU A 235 22.75 -7.38 -4.70
N GLU A 236 22.41 -8.36 -5.55
CA GLU A 236 23.33 -9.39 -6.02
C GLU A 236 24.13 -8.97 -7.27
N GLY A 237 23.96 -7.73 -7.74
CA GLY A 237 24.73 -7.20 -8.86
C GLY A 237 24.38 -7.83 -10.20
N VAL A 238 23.15 -8.33 -10.37
CA VAL A 238 22.66 -8.84 -11.66
C VAL A 238 22.76 -7.72 -12.70
N VAL A 239 23.37 -8.04 -13.84
CA VAL A 239 23.53 -7.07 -14.94
C VAL A 239 22.17 -6.85 -15.60
N MET A 240 21.65 -5.64 -15.46
CA MET A 240 20.40 -5.21 -16.07
C MET A 240 20.70 -4.36 -17.31
N ARG A 241 19.83 -4.44 -18.31
CA ARG A 241 19.87 -3.49 -19.43
C ARG A 241 19.65 -2.07 -18.91
N ASP A 242 20.39 -1.11 -19.44
CA ASP A 242 20.13 0.30 -19.13
C ASP A 242 18.81 0.76 -19.77
N LEU A 243 17.82 0.93 -18.90
CA LEU A 243 16.46 1.39 -19.20
C LEU A 243 16.17 2.75 -18.57
N THR A 244 17.22 3.52 -18.23
CA THR A 244 17.08 4.83 -17.60
C THR A 244 16.21 5.74 -18.45
N LEU A 245 15.11 6.23 -17.86
CA LEU A 245 14.13 7.08 -18.54
C LEU A 245 14.69 8.50 -18.68
N GLU A 246 14.56 9.11 -19.87
CA GLU A 246 14.95 10.50 -20.11
C GLU A 246 14.19 11.46 -19.17
N ASN A 247 12.89 11.20 -18.99
CA ASN A 247 12.05 11.94 -18.07
C ASN A 247 11.04 11.00 -17.39
N PRO A 248 11.36 10.47 -16.19
CA PRO A 248 10.47 9.56 -15.45
C PRO A 248 9.07 10.13 -15.18
N ILE A 249 8.96 11.45 -15.00
CA ILE A 249 7.74 12.16 -14.62
C ILE A 249 6.80 12.36 -15.80
N ARG A 250 7.35 12.53 -16.99
CA ARG A 250 6.57 12.47 -18.22
C ARG A 250 6.17 11.04 -18.52
N ALA A 251 7.11 10.10 -18.43
CA ALA A 251 6.90 8.69 -18.75
C ALA A 251 5.78 8.07 -17.90
N ILE A 252 5.75 8.33 -16.58
CA ILE A 252 4.73 7.75 -15.69
C ILE A 252 3.30 8.16 -16.07
N ARG A 253 3.08 9.42 -16.48
CA ARG A 253 1.78 9.91 -16.95
C ARG A 253 1.41 9.35 -18.32
N GLU A 254 2.36 9.35 -19.24
CA GLU A 254 2.16 8.80 -20.60
C GLU A 254 1.82 7.31 -20.56
N ILE A 255 2.44 6.53 -19.66
CA ILE A 255 2.14 5.12 -19.44
C ILE A 255 0.77 4.95 -18.76
N SER A 256 0.44 5.78 -17.75
CA SER A 256 -0.85 5.68 -17.05
C SER A 256 -2.05 5.85 -18.00
N HIS A 257 -1.93 6.75 -18.97
CA HIS A 257 -2.99 7.03 -19.95
C HIS A 257 -3.11 5.98 -21.06
N ASP A 258 -2.16 5.05 -21.17
CA ASP A 258 -2.17 4.01 -22.19
C ASP A 258 -2.40 2.62 -21.62
N MET A 259 -3.66 2.20 -21.62
CA MET A 259 -4.07 0.86 -21.21
C MET A 259 -3.49 -0.25 -22.09
N THR A 260 -2.99 0.05 -23.29
CA THR A 260 -2.37 -0.96 -24.18
C THR A 260 -0.92 -1.23 -23.81
N GLY A 261 -0.29 -0.37 -23.00
CA GLY A 261 1.12 -0.47 -22.62
C GLY A 261 2.11 -0.34 -23.79
N ARG A 262 1.67 0.15 -24.95
CA ARG A 262 2.44 0.25 -26.21
C ARG A 262 3.08 1.62 -26.42
N ARG A 263 2.64 2.64 -25.68
CA ARG A 263 3.17 4.00 -25.73
C ARG A 263 4.67 3.98 -25.48
N ARG A 264 5.41 4.54 -26.44
CA ARG A 264 6.87 4.67 -26.38
C ARG A 264 7.26 5.82 -25.48
N VAL A 265 8.20 5.57 -24.57
CA VAL A 265 8.87 6.56 -23.73
C VAL A 265 10.36 6.58 -24.05
N ARG A 266 10.97 7.77 -23.98
CA ARG A 266 12.39 7.98 -24.30
C ARG A 266 13.29 7.55 -23.16
N LEU A 267 14.40 6.90 -23.52
CA LEU A 267 15.49 6.55 -22.63
C LEU A 267 16.64 7.54 -22.80
N VAL A 268 17.51 7.66 -21.78
CA VAL A 268 18.68 8.55 -21.81
C VAL A 268 19.64 8.20 -22.96
N ASN A 269 19.73 6.93 -23.34
CA ASN A 269 20.57 6.46 -24.45
C ASN A 269 19.97 6.75 -25.86
N GLY A 270 18.90 7.54 -25.96
CA GLY A 270 18.26 7.93 -27.21
C GLY A 270 17.34 6.87 -27.81
N ARG A 271 17.28 5.66 -27.25
CA ARG A 271 16.29 4.64 -27.64
C ARG A 271 14.93 4.97 -27.02
N GLU A 272 13.90 4.35 -27.56
CA GLU A 272 12.58 4.35 -26.95
C GLU A 272 12.20 2.94 -26.51
N ALA A 273 11.39 2.82 -25.48
CA ALA A 273 10.80 1.55 -25.03
C ALA A 273 9.35 1.74 -24.62
N SER A 274 8.52 0.70 -24.76
CA SER A 274 7.17 0.69 -24.19
C SER A 274 7.17 0.16 -22.76
N ALA A 275 6.08 0.40 -22.01
CA ALA A 275 5.94 -0.16 -20.66
C ALA A 275 5.97 -1.70 -20.68
N LEU A 276 5.37 -2.31 -21.70
CA LEU A 276 5.43 -3.76 -21.94
C LEU A 276 6.87 -4.26 -22.12
N GLU A 277 7.67 -3.60 -22.96
CA GLU A 277 9.06 -4.00 -23.20
C GLU A 277 9.93 -3.85 -21.95
N ILE A 278 9.74 -2.76 -21.19
CA ILE A 278 10.45 -2.54 -19.92
C ILE A 278 10.11 -3.67 -18.95
N GLN A 279 8.82 -3.93 -18.72
CA GLN A 279 8.38 -4.96 -17.78
C GLN A 279 8.77 -6.38 -18.23
N ALA A 280 8.75 -6.67 -19.54
CA ALA A 280 9.19 -7.95 -20.08
C ALA A 280 10.69 -8.21 -19.83
N GLU A 281 11.55 -7.19 -19.96
CA GLU A 281 12.97 -7.31 -19.57
C GLU A 281 13.10 -7.63 -18.08
N TYR A 282 12.38 -6.91 -17.20
CA TYR A 282 12.43 -7.18 -15.76
C TYR A 282 11.92 -8.59 -15.41
N LEU A 283 10.81 -9.03 -15.99
CA LEU A 283 10.26 -10.37 -15.77
C LEU A 283 11.22 -11.46 -16.25
N GLY A 284 11.82 -11.30 -17.43
CA GLY A 284 12.81 -12.25 -17.95
C GLY A 284 14.01 -12.39 -17.02
N ARG A 285 14.54 -11.26 -16.53
CA ARG A 285 15.64 -11.25 -15.54
C ARG A 285 15.24 -11.86 -14.20
N ALA A 286 14.03 -11.59 -13.73
CA ALA A 286 13.53 -12.14 -12.48
C ALA A 286 13.38 -13.67 -12.56
N ARG A 287 12.92 -14.21 -13.70
CA ARG A 287 12.85 -15.66 -13.96
C ARG A 287 14.23 -16.30 -13.94
N ASP A 288 15.15 -15.78 -14.76
CA ASP A 288 16.53 -16.26 -14.80
C ASP A 288 17.18 -16.24 -13.40
N PHE A 289 16.93 -15.18 -12.63
CA PHE A 289 17.43 -15.04 -11.27
C PHE A 289 16.86 -16.10 -10.32
N VAL A 290 15.54 -16.29 -10.34
CA VAL A 290 14.85 -17.29 -9.52
C VAL A 290 15.32 -18.70 -9.86
N ASP A 291 15.40 -19.05 -11.14
CA ASP A 291 15.82 -20.36 -11.62
C ASP A 291 17.28 -20.66 -11.24
N ARG A 292 18.19 -19.70 -11.43
CA ARG A 292 19.61 -19.85 -11.05
C ARG A 292 19.81 -20.02 -9.55
N ARG A 293 18.98 -19.36 -8.74
CA ARG A 293 19.03 -19.45 -7.27
C ARG A 293 18.22 -20.63 -6.72
N GLY A 294 17.39 -21.29 -7.54
CA GLY A 294 16.49 -22.36 -7.12
C GLY A 294 15.44 -21.92 -6.09
N ILE A 295 14.97 -20.67 -6.15
CA ILE A 295 14.05 -20.11 -5.13
C ILE A 295 12.59 -20.30 -5.57
N HIS A 296 12.08 -21.51 -5.41
CA HIS A 296 10.71 -21.89 -5.78
C HIS A 296 9.79 -21.91 -4.55
N THR A 297 9.32 -20.73 -4.13
CA THR A 297 8.30 -20.61 -3.09
C THR A 297 6.94 -20.34 -3.72
N PRO A 298 5.81 -20.75 -3.08
CA PRO A 298 4.47 -20.50 -3.63
C PRO A 298 4.21 -19.02 -3.93
N THR A 299 4.73 -18.12 -3.10
CA THR A 299 4.63 -16.66 -3.31
C THR A 299 5.36 -16.21 -4.57
N ILE A 300 6.59 -16.69 -4.80
CA ILE A 300 7.40 -16.31 -5.96
C ILE A 300 6.77 -16.88 -7.24
N GLU A 301 6.34 -18.15 -7.21
CA GLU A 301 5.67 -18.78 -8.36
C GLU A 301 4.38 -18.05 -8.73
N ALA A 302 3.52 -17.76 -7.75
CA ALA A 302 2.30 -16.99 -7.98
C ALA A 302 2.59 -15.57 -8.50
N THR A 303 3.69 -14.95 -8.05
CA THR A 303 4.12 -13.62 -8.52
C THR A 303 4.55 -13.67 -9.97
N LEU A 304 5.42 -14.61 -10.34
CA LEU A 304 5.93 -14.73 -11.72
C LEU A 304 4.82 -15.13 -12.70
N ASP A 305 3.90 -16.00 -12.29
CA ASP A 305 2.71 -16.36 -13.06
C ASP A 305 1.80 -15.15 -13.30
N LEU A 306 1.40 -14.45 -12.24
CA LEU A 306 0.50 -13.30 -12.38
C LEU A 306 1.16 -12.14 -13.11
N TRP A 307 2.47 -11.93 -12.95
CA TRP A 307 3.22 -10.92 -13.71
C TRP A 307 3.20 -11.25 -15.21
N GLU A 308 3.51 -12.49 -15.60
CA GLU A 308 3.44 -12.91 -17.01
C GLU A 308 2.03 -12.79 -17.58
N ARG A 309 1.02 -13.32 -16.88
CA ARG A 309 -0.37 -13.24 -17.32
C ARG A 309 -0.83 -11.79 -17.46
N GLY A 310 -0.41 -10.91 -16.54
CA GLY A 310 -0.68 -9.47 -16.62
C GLY A 310 -0.10 -8.83 -17.87
N LEU A 311 1.17 -9.12 -18.20
CA LEU A 311 1.79 -8.60 -19.43
C LEU A 311 1.12 -9.17 -20.68
N LYS A 312 0.81 -10.47 -20.70
CA LYS A 312 0.10 -11.13 -21.80
C LYS A 312 -1.30 -10.55 -22.02
N ALA A 313 -2.03 -10.28 -20.94
CA ALA A 313 -3.36 -9.67 -21.00
C ALA A 313 -3.31 -8.27 -21.63
N VAL A 314 -2.36 -7.44 -21.21
CA VAL A 314 -2.16 -6.09 -21.75
C VAL A 314 -1.71 -6.13 -23.22
N GLU A 315 -0.78 -7.02 -23.55
CA GLU A 315 -0.26 -7.15 -24.92
C GLU A 315 -1.33 -7.63 -25.90
N SER A 316 -2.09 -8.67 -25.55
CA SER A 316 -3.12 -9.26 -26.40
C SER A 316 -4.43 -8.47 -26.41
N GLY A 317 -4.67 -7.64 -25.39
CA GLY A 317 -5.95 -6.99 -25.13
C GLY A 317 -6.99 -7.92 -24.48
N ASP A 318 -6.66 -9.20 -24.26
CA ASP A 318 -7.52 -10.14 -23.54
C ASP A 318 -7.36 -9.98 -22.03
N LEU A 319 -8.08 -9.00 -21.48
CA LEU A 319 -8.08 -8.70 -20.06
C LEU A 319 -8.74 -9.78 -19.19
N SER A 320 -9.45 -10.76 -19.79
CA SER A 320 -10.10 -11.84 -19.03
C SER A 320 -9.09 -12.75 -18.31
N LEU A 321 -7.83 -12.76 -18.76
CA LEU A 321 -6.74 -13.54 -18.16
C LEU A 321 -6.38 -13.11 -16.72
N VAL A 322 -6.78 -11.91 -16.31
CA VAL A 322 -6.43 -11.29 -15.03
C VAL A 322 -7.57 -10.45 -14.42
N GLU A 323 -8.81 -10.60 -14.91
CA GLU A 323 -9.95 -9.76 -14.51
C GLU A 323 -10.39 -9.97 -13.05
N ARG A 324 -9.88 -11.01 -12.38
CA ARG A 324 -10.16 -11.32 -10.98
C ARG A 324 -9.02 -10.91 -10.05
N GLU A 325 -7.84 -10.62 -10.60
CA GLU A 325 -6.60 -10.46 -9.84
C GLU A 325 -6.05 -9.03 -9.84
N ILE A 326 -6.18 -8.30 -10.95
CA ILE A 326 -5.60 -6.95 -11.11
C ILE A 326 -6.68 -5.89 -10.91
N ASP A 327 -6.45 -4.95 -9.98
CA ASP A 327 -7.44 -3.93 -9.58
C ASP A 327 -7.95 -3.09 -10.76
N TRP A 328 -7.06 -2.47 -11.54
CA TRP A 328 -7.49 -1.61 -12.64
C TRP A 328 -8.30 -2.40 -13.69
N VAL A 329 -7.96 -3.66 -13.92
CA VAL A 329 -8.68 -4.54 -14.85
C VAL A 329 -10.05 -4.90 -14.29
N THR A 330 -10.11 -5.34 -13.03
CA THR A 330 -11.35 -5.66 -12.31
C THR A 330 -12.32 -4.48 -12.35
N LYS A 331 -11.81 -3.29 -12.00
CA LYS A 331 -12.59 -2.04 -12.00
C LYS A 331 -13.00 -1.64 -13.41
N TYR A 332 -12.08 -1.67 -14.37
CA TYR A 332 -12.37 -1.32 -15.77
C TYR A 332 -13.50 -2.20 -16.32
N THR A 333 -13.39 -3.52 -16.14
CA THR A 333 -14.39 -4.48 -16.59
C THR A 333 -15.75 -4.24 -15.92
N LEU A 334 -15.78 -3.97 -14.62
CA LEU A 334 -17.00 -3.64 -13.89
C LEU A 334 -17.68 -2.38 -14.47
N ILE A 335 -16.91 -1.30 -14.63
CA ILE A 335 -17.41 -0.01 -15.12
C ILE A 335 -17.84 -0.14 -16.57
N GLU A 336 -17.05 -0.78 -17.43
CA GLU A 336 -17.37 -0.92 -18.85
C GLU A 336 -18.62 -1.75 -19.08
N ARG A 337 -18.80 -2.86 -18.34
CA ARG A 337 -20.05 -3.65 -18.37
C ARG A 337 -21.26 -2.79 -17.98
N TYR A 338 -21.13 -1.95 -16.95
CA TYR A 338 -22.20 -1.05 -16.52
C TYR A 338 -22.48 0.04 -17.57
N ARG A 339 -21.42 0.64 -18.13
CA ARG A 339 -21.52 1.67 -19.18
C ARG A 339 -22.23 1.12 -20.42
N ALA A 340 -21.80 -0.05 -20.92
CA ALA A 340 -22.39 -0.69 -22.08
C ALA A 340 -23.87 -1.04 -21.86
N LYS A 341 -24.21 -1.60 -20.69
CA LYS A 341 -25.59 -1.95 -20.33
C LYS A 341 -26.54 -0.74 -20.31
N HIS A 342 -26.04 0.41 -19.89
CA HIS A 342 -26.86 1.61 -19.68
C HIS A 342 -26.63 2.72 -20.73
N GLY A 343 -25.79 2.48 -21.74
CA GLY A 343 -25.46 3.46 -22.78
C GLY A 343 -24.72 4.69 -22.27
N LEU A 344 -23.81 4.54 -21.30
CA LEU A 344 -23.16 5.66 -20.61
C LEU A 344 -21.82 6.06 -21.21
N MET A 345 -21.56 7.36 -21.25
CA MET A 345 -20.25 7.91 -21.56
C MET A 345 -19.33 7.86 -20.34
N TRP A 346 -18.00 7.90 -20.55
CA TRP A 346 -17.03 7.92 -19.45
C TRP A 346 -17.21 9.09 -18.48
N GLY A 347 -17.68 10.24 -18.99
CA GLY A 347 -17.93 11.44 -18.18
C GLY A 347 -19.25 11.43 -17.40
N ASP A 348 -20.06 10.37 -17.46
CA ASP A 348 -21.32 10.30 -16.71
C ASP A 348 -21.02 10.26 -15.18
N PRO A 349 -21.72 11.04 -14.34
CA PRO A 349 -21.50 11.06 -12.89
C PRO A 349 -21.62 9.68 -12.23
N ARG A 350 -22.43 8.76 -12.78
CA ARG A 350 -22.55 7.38 -12.27
C ARG A 350 -21.25 6.60 -12.46
N VAL A 351 -20.50 6.87 -13.53
CA VAL A 351 -19.20 6.25 -13.77
C VAL A 351 -18.18 6.72 -12.74
N ALA A 352 -18.15 8.02 -12.45
CA ALA A 352 -17.31 8.56 -11.38
C ALA A 352 -17.67 8.00 -10.00
N GLN A 353 -18.97 7.79 -9.73
CA GLN A 353 -19.43 7.13 -8.51
C GLN A 353 -18.93 5.68 -8.41
N LEU A 354 -18.98 4.90 -9.49
CA LEU A 354 -18.47 3.53 -9.52
C LEU A 354 -16.95 3.48 -9.28
N ASP A 355 -16.19 4.40 -9.88
CA ASP A 355 -14.75 4.52 -9.65
C ASP A 355 -14.43 4.71 -8.16
N LEU A 356 -15.14 5.60 -7.48
CA LEU A 356 -14.95 5.84 -6.05
C LEU A 356 -15.46 4.68 -5.18
N ALA A 357 -16.66 4.16 -5.45
CA ALA A 357 -17.30 3.11 -4.67
C ALA A 357 -16.58 1.75 -4.75
N TYR A 358 -15.74 1.54 -5.76
CA TYR A 358 -14.83 0.39 -5.82
C TYR A 358 -13.90 0.33 -4.60
N HIS A 359 -13.50 1.48 -4.06
CA HIS A 359 -12.53 1.60 -2.98
C HIS A 359 -13.12 1.73 -1.59
N ASP A 360 -14.45 1.70 -1.44
CA ASP A 360 -15.06 1.72 -0.12
C ASP A 360 -14.72 0.42 0.63
N ILE A 361 -14.16 0.56 1.83
CA ILE A 361 -13.70 -0.59 2.61
C ILE A 361 -14.84 -1.33 3.32
N ASN A 362 -16.06 -0.80 3.28
CA ASN A 362 -17.22 -1.44 3.88
C ASN A 362 -17.63 -2.70 3.07
N ARG A 363 -17.67 -3.85 3.73
CA ARG A 363 -17.93 -5.14 3.07
C ARG A 363 -19.33 -5.34 2.50
N ASP A 364 -20.31 -4.58 2.97
CA ASP A 364 -21.72 -4.73 2.57
C ASP A 364 -22.13 -3.75 1.45
N ARG A 365 -21.28 -2.79 1.09
CA ARG A 365 -21.58 -1.82 0.01
C ARG A 365 -20.43 -1.51 -0.94
N GLY A 366 -19.17 -1.68 -0.53
CA GLY A 366 -18.01 -1.40 -1.39
C GLY A 366 -17.93 -2.38 -2.55
N LEU A 367 -17.77 -1.88 -3.78
CA LEU A 367 -17.95 -2.72 -4.97
C LEU A 367 -16.91 -3.84 -5.06
N TYR A 368 -15.67 -3.59 -4.64
CA TYR A 368 -14.65 -4.65 -4.55
C TYR A 368 -15.12 -5.79 -3.64
N TYR A 369 -15.60 -5.47 -2.43
CA TYR A 369 -16.06 -6.48 -1.47
C TYR A 369 -17.35 -7.19 -1.90
N LEU A 370 -18.23 -6.49 -2.62
CA LEU A 370 -19.41 -7.12 -3.24
C LEU A 370 -19.02 -8.12 -4.34
N LEU A 371 -17.96 -7.85 -5.10
CA LEU A 371 -17.38 -8.79 -6.07
C LEU A 371 -16.70 -9.97 -5.35
N GLU A 372 -15.97 -9.71 -4.27
CA GLU A 372 -15.34 -10.74 -3.43
C GLU A 372 -16.36 -11.73 -2.88
N LYS A 373 -17.47 -11.23 -2.31
CA LYS A 373 -18.56 -12.04 -1.78
C LYS A 373 -19.22 -12.94 -2.82
N ARG A 374 -19.12 -12.58 -4.11
CA ARG A 374 -19.63 -13.37 -5.25
C ARG A 374 -18.58 -14.29 -5.87
N GLY A 375 -17.36 -14.32 -5.32
CA GLY A 375 -16.24 -15.08 -5.87
C GLY A 375 -15.67 -14.50 -7.17
N SER A 376 -16.01 -13.25 -7.50
CA SER A 376 -15.58 -12.59 -8.75
C SER A 376 -14.19 -11.97 -8.68
N VAL A 377 -13.54 -11.97 -7.51
CA VAL A 377 -12.11 -11.62 -7.36
C VAL A 377 -11.35 -12.75 -6.68
N ALA A 378 -10.06 -12.83 -6.96
CA ALA A 378 -9.15 -13.79 -6.33
C ALA A 378 -8.70 -13.29 -4.96
N ARG A 379 -8.33 -14.24 -4.09
CA ARG A 379 -7.86 -14.00 -2.74
C ARG A 379 -6.58 -14.77 -2.46
N THR A 380 -5.72 -14.20 -1.63
CA THR A 380 -4.50 -14.84 -1.12
C THR A 380 -4.52 -14.99 0.40
N ALA A 381 -5.31 -14.17 1.11
CA ALA A 381 -5.53 -14.25 2.54
C ALA A 381 -6.92 -14.83 2.87
N SER A 382 -7.01 -15.49 4.04
CA SER A 382 -8.28 -16.03 4.55
C SER A 382 -8.87 -15.12 5.63
N ASP A 383 -10.21 -15.13 5.77
CA ASP A 383 -10.89 -14.37 6.83
C ASP A 383 -10.40 -14.69 8.25
N PRO A 384 -10.14 -15.96 8.63
CA PRO A 384 -9.54 -16.27 9.93
C PRO A 384 -8.14 -15.66 10.11
N ALA A 385 -7.31 -15.65 9.07
CA ALA A 385 -5.98 -15.06 9.13
C ALA A 385 -6.05 -13.53 9.29
N ILE A 386 -6.89 -12.86 8.50
CA ILE A 386 -7.14 -11.41 8.60
C ILE A 386 -7.68 -11.06 9.99
N PHE A 387 -8.64 -11.83 10.50
CA PHE A 387 -9.21 -11.61 11.83
C PHE A 387 -8.14 -11.72 12.93
N ARG A 388 -7.27 -12.74 12.86
CA ARG A 388 -6.15 -12.92 13.79
C ARG A 388 -5.16 -11.75 13.71
N ALA A 389 -4.81 -11.31 12.51
CA ALA A 389 -3.85 -10.23 12.27
C ALA A 389 -4.30 -8.85 12.80
N LYS A 390 -5.60 -8.68 13.15
CA LYS A 390 -6.08 -7.48 13.85
C LYS A 390 -5.52 -7.34 15.27
N SER A 391 -5.06 -8.42 15.88
CA SER A 391 -4.64 -8.42 17.30
C SER A 391 -3.32 -9.13 17.56
N VAL A 392 -2.93 -10.07 16.71
CA VAL A 392 -1.67 -10.81 16.82
C VAL A 392 -0.67 -10.20 15.82
N PRO A 393 0.51 -9.74 16.27
CA PRO A 393 1.54 -9.23 15.37
C PRO A 393 2.22 -10.35 14.58
N PRO A 394 3.01 -10.04 13.54
CA PRO A 394 3.99 -10.95 12.95
C PRO A 394 4.88 -11.57 14.03
N GLN A 395 5.04 -12.89 14.00
CA GLN A 395 5.74 -13.63 15.06
C GLN A 395 7.25 -13.77 14.82
N THR A 396 7.70 -13.42 13.63
CA THR A 396 9.06 -13.56 13.11
C THR A 396 9.87 -12.26 13.19
N THR A 397 9.21 -11.11 13.39
CA THR A 397 9.85 -9.78 13.42
C THR A 397 9.76 -9.14 14.81
N ARG A 398 10.40 -7.97 14.97
CA ARG A 398 10.28 -7.18 16.21
C ARG A 398 8.86 -6.70 16.53
N ALA A 399 7.94 -6.74 15.57
CA ALA A 399 6.54 -6.40 15.81
C ALA A 399 5.94 -7.29 16.91
N ARG A 400 6.41 -8.53 17.06
CA ARG A 400 6.07 -9.41 18.18
C ARG A 400 6.41 -8.78 19.53
N LEU A 401 7.65 -8.33 19.71
CA LEU A 401 8.13 -7.71 20.95
C LEU A 401 7.27 -6.50 21.31
N ARG A 402 6.95 -5.67 20.30
CA ARG A 402 6.09 -4.50 20.45
C ARG A 402 4.67 -4.89 20.86
N GLY A 403 4.06 -5.84 20.18
CA GLY A 403 2.70 -6.29 20.44
C GLY A 403 2.55 -6.92 21.84
N ASP A 404 3.50 -7.75 22.24
CA ASP A 404 3.53 -8.37 23.57
C ASP A 404 3.67 -7.33 24.69
N PHE A 405 4.55 -6.34 24.50
CA PHE A 405 4.72 -5.22 25.42
C PHE A 405 3.43 -4.39 25.56
N ILE A 406 2.83 -3.98 24.43
CA ILE A 406 1.60 -3.17 24.42
C ILE A 406 0.45 -3.94 25.09
N ARG A 407 0.27 -5.22 24.74
CA ARG A 407 -0.76 -6.08 25.32
C ARG A 407 -0.61 -6.13 26.85
N ARG A 408 0.58 -6.44 27.34
CA ARG A 408 0.86 -6.55 28.78
C ARG A 408 0.62 -5.24 29.52
N ALA A 409 1.11 -4.12 28.96
CA ALA A 409 0.97 -2.82 29.58
C ALA A 409 -0.50 -2.40 29.70
N GLN A 410 -1.32 -2.70 28.68
CA GLN A 410 -2.76 -2.45 28.71
C GLN A 410 -3.50 -3.34 29.72
N GLU A 411 -3.17 -4.63 29.81
CA GLU A 411 -3.74 -5.55 30.80
C GLU A 411 -3.44 -5.11 32.24
N ARG A 412 -2.23 -4.59 32.47
CA ARG A 412 -1.79 -4.05 33.77
C ARG A 412 -2.13 -2.58 34.00
N ARG A 413 -2.77 -1.91 33.04
CA ARG A 413 -3.11 -0.47 33.07
C ARG A 413 -1.91 0.42 33.40
N ARG A 414 -0.74 0.11 32.84
CA ARG A 414 0.50 0.90 33.00
C ARG A 414 0.60 1.95 31.89
N ASP A 415 1.16 3.11 32.23
CA ASP A 415 1.44 4.16 31.24
C ASP A 415 2.76 3.84 30.51
N PHE A 416 2.74 3.89 29.18
CA PHE A 416 3.87 3.52 28.34
C PHE A 416 4.04 4.44 27.12
N THR A 417 5.23 4.43 26.53
CA THR A 417 5.55 5.10 25.27
C THR A 417 6.24 4.11 24.35
N VAL A 418 5.80 4.02 23.09
CA VAL A 418 6.30 3.08 22.08
C VAL A 418 6.54 3.81 20.77
N ASP A 419 7.63 3.47 20.08
CA ASP A 419 7.81 3.72 18.64
C ASP A 419 8.25 2.43 17.91
N TRP A 420 8.71 2.54 16.66
CA TRP A 420 9.22 1.42 15.87
C TRP A 420 10.41 0.67 16.52
N VAL A 421 11.30 1.37 17.22
CA VAL A 421 12.52 0.87 17.86
C VAL A 421 12.57 1.05 19.39
N HIS A 422 11.73 1.88 20.01
CA HIS A 422 11.74 2.16 21.44
C HIS A 422 10.52 1.58 22.16
N LEU A 423 10.75 0.88 23.28
CA LEU A 423 9.70 0.47 24.23
C LEU A 423 10.03 1.05 25.60
N LYS A 424 9.12 1.84 26.20
CA LYS A 424 9.36 2.54 27.47
C LYS A 424 8.14 2.46 28.40
N LEU A 425 8.38 2.16 29.68
CA LEU A 425 7.43 2.40 30.78
C LEU A 425 7.61 3.81 31.33
N ASN A 426 6.53 4.58 31.49
CA ASN A 426 6.61 6.00 31.84
C ASN A 426 6.70 6.26 33.36
N ASP A 427 6.27 5.29 34.17
CA ASP A 427 6.19 5.37 35.62
C ASP A 427 7.48 4.98 36.37
N GLN A 428 8.49 4.51 35.65
CA GLN A 428 9.81 4.19 36.20
C GLN A 428 10.89 4.89 35.37
N ALA A 429 11.70 5.73 36.04
CA ALA A 429 12.88 6.30 35.42
C ALA A 429 13.85 5.18 34.98
N GLN A 430 14.35 5.25 33.75
CA GLN A 430 15.38 4.37 33.16
C GLN A 430 14.99 2.99 32.58
N ARG A 431 13.72 2.68 32.31
CA ARG A 431 13.34 1.42 31.62
C ARG A 431 12.90 1.62 30.16
N THR A 432 13.84 2.04 29.31
CA THR A 432 13.68 2.06 27.85
C THR A 432 14.50 0.93 27.21
N VAL A 433 13.88 0.12 26.35
CA VAL A 433 14.55 -0.92 25.57
C VAL A 433 14.56 -0.55 24.09
N LEU A 434 15.75 -0.66 23.47
CA LEU A 434 15.99 -0.40 22.05
C LEU A 434 15.97 -1.70 21.23
N CYS A 435 15.01 -1.80 20.31
CA CYS A 435 14.78 -2.90 19.37
C CYS A 435 15.22 -2.50 17.95
N LYS A 436 16.53 -2.23 17.78
CA LYS A 436 17.12 -1.78 16.51
C LYS A 436 17.18 -2.86 15.42
N ASP A 437 17.16 -4.13 15.80
CA ASP A 437 17.16 -5.25 14.85
C ASP A 437 15.71 -5.62 14.51
N PRO A 438 15.22 -5.33 13.29
CA PRO A 438 13.84 -5.60 12.93
C PRO A 438 13.54 -7.10 12.76
N PHE A 439 14.57 -7.94 12.61
CA PHE A 439 14.42 -9.40 12.45
C PHE A 439 14.33 -10.15 13.79
N ARG A 440 14.63 -9.49 14.92
CA ARG A 440 14.56 -10.11 16.24
C ARG A 440 13.14 -10.09 16.80
N SER A 441 12.52 -11.25 16.88
CA SER A 441 11.24 -11.46 17.56
C SER A 441 11.35 -11.85 19.04
N HIS A 442 12.58 -12.02 19.54
CA HIS A 442 12.89 -12.39 20.92
C HIS A 442 14.03 -11.54 21.49
N ASP A 443 13.79 -10.95 22.68
CA ASP A 443 14.78 -10.13 23.41
C ASP A 443 14.53 -10.22 24.92
N GLU A 444 15.51 -10.74 25.66
CA GLU A 444 15.42 -10.88 27.13
C GLU A 444 15.19 -9.56 27.85
N ARG A 445 15.69 -8.44 27.31
CA ARG A 445 15.50 -7.12 27.91
C ARG A 445 14.04 -6.71 27.85
N VAL A 446 13.35 -7.05 26.76
CA VAL A 446 11.90 -6.83 26.60
C VAL A 446 11.12 -7.79 27.51
N HIS A 447 11.52 -9.06 27.61
CA HIS A 447 10.87 -10.00 28.53
C HIS A 447 10.95 -9.53 30.00
N ARG A 448 12.14 -9.15 30.48
CA ARG A 448 12.32 -8.58 31.83
C ARG A 448 11.47 -7.32 32.05
N LEU A 449 11.33 -6.49 31.01
CA LEU A 449 10.47 -5.31 31.07
C LEU A 449 9.00 -5.68 31.25
N ILE A 450 8.50 -6.66 30.48
CA ILE A 450 7.13 -7.20 30.53
C ILE A 450 6.83 -7.90 31.86
N GLU A 451 7.78 -8.67 32.39
CA GLU A 451 7.66 -9.34 33.70
C GLU A 451 7.55 -8.35 34.86
N SER A 452 8.15 -7.17 34.71
CA SER A 452 8.13 -6.14 35.75
C SER A 452 6.85 -5.29 35.81
N MET A 453 5.88 -5.53 34.92
CA MET A 453 4.55 -4.89 34.90
C MET A 453 3.49 -5.71 35.65
#